data_AF-A0A1F8RSF1-F1
#
_entry.id   AF-A0A1F8RSF1-F1
#
_cell.length_a   1.000
_cell.length_b   1.000
_cell.length_c   1.000
_cell.angle_alpha   90.00
_cell.angle_beta   90.00
_cell.angle_gamma   90.00
#
_symmetry.space_group_name_H-M   'P 1'
#
loop_
_entity.id
_entity.type
_entity.pdbx_description
1 polymer ?
#
loop_
_entity_poly.entity_id
_entity_poly.type
_entity_poly.pdbx_seq_one_letter_code
_entity_poly.pdbx_strand_id
1 'polypeptide(L)' 'MSADTFGSLLSILGICLGIVMLVLLAASLVWVYLDAQKRGKTGCLWLLIAFFTWPFGVVAYLVLRDKTVQL' A
#
# COMPACT_ATOMS: atom_id res chain seq x y z
N MET A 1 -32.96 -8.82 -15.55
CA MET A 1 -32.36 -7.69 -14.80
C MET A 1 -32.40 -6.48 -15.71
N SER A 2 -32.91 -5.33 -15.24
CA SER A 2 -32.81 -4.09 -16.01
C SER A 2 -31.36 -3.60 -16.02
N ALA A 3 -30.96 -2.88 -17.07
CA ALA A 3 -29.59 -2.36 -17.21
C ALA A 3 -29.17 -1.50 -16.00
N ASP A 4 -30.12 -0.81 -15.40
CA ASP A 4 -29.99 0.00 -14.19
C ASP A 4 -29.57 -0.84 -12.97
N THR A 5 -30.14 -2.04 -12.80
CA THR A 5 -29.75 -2.95 -11.70
C THR A 5 -28.31 -3.44 -11.87
N PHE A 6 -27.89 -3.74 -13.10
CA PHE A 6 -26.53 -4.17 -13.40
C PHE A 6 -25.51 -3.04 -13.19
N GLY A 7 -25.84 -1.81 -13.60
CA GLY A 7 -25.03 -0.62 -13.37
C GLY A 7 -24.81 -0.35 -11.89
N SER A 8 -25.88 -0.41 -11.07
CA SER A 8 -25.77 -0.22 -9.62
C SER A 8 -24.89 -1.27 -8.95
N LEU A 9 -24.97 -2.54 -9.36
CA LEU A 9 -24.12 -3.62 -8.82
C LEU A 9 -22.64 -3.38 -9.11
N LEU A 10 -22.29 -2.99 -10.33
CA LEU A 10 -20.92 -2.64 -10.71
C LEU A 10 -20.38 -1.45 -9.91
N SER A 11 -21.21 -0.43 -9.68
CA SER A 11 -20.82 0.73 -8.87
C SER A 11 -20.52 0.34 -7.42
N ILE A 12 -21.38 -0.46 -6.80
CA ILE A 12 -21.18 -0.93 -5.42
C ILE A 12 -19.90 -1.76 -5.32
N LEU A 13 -19.69 -2.70 -6.24
CA LEU A 13 -18.46 -3.50 -6.29
C LEU A 13 -17.22 -2.63 -6.45
N GLY A 14 -17.26 -1.63 -7.33
CA GLY A 14 -16.17 -0.68 -7.52
C GLY A 14 -15.83 0.11 -6.25
N ILE A 15 -16.85 0.57 -5.52
CA ILE A 15 -16.66 1.30 -4.25
C ILE A 15 -16.05 0.36 -3.20
N CYS A 16 -16.59 -0.85 -3.04
CA CYS A 16 -16.04 -1.83 -2.09
C CYS A 16 -14.57 -2.14 -2.39
N LEU A 17 -14.25 -2.36 -3.67
CA LEU A 17 -12.88 -2.67 -4.09
C LEU A 17 -11.94 -1.47 -3.89
N GLY A 18 -12.42 -0.25 -4.16
CA GLY A 18 -11.71 0.99 -3.88
C GLY A 18 -11.39 1.17 -2.39
N ILE A 19 -12.36 0.91 -1.50
CA ILE A 19 -12.16 0.97 -0.05
C ILE A 19 -11.12 -0.05 0.40
N VAL A 20 -11.21 -1.29 -0.08
CA VAL A 20 -10.23 -2.35 0.24
C VAL A 20 -8.82 -1.93 -0.18
N MET A 21 -8.65 -1.40 -1.39
CA MET A 21 -7.35 -0.92 -1.87
C MET A 21 -6.82 0.24 -1.04
N LEU A 22 -7.68 1.15 -0.59
CA LEU A 22 -7.32 2.29 0.24
C LEU A 22 -6.85 1.84 1.64
N VAL A 23 -7.55 0.88 2.23
CA VAL A 23 -7.16 0.24 3.50
C VAL A 23 -5.82 -0.48 3.35
N LEU A 24 -5.62 -1.23 2.26
CA LEU A 24 -4.36 -1.92 1.97
C LEU A 24 -3.20 -0.94 1.78
N LEU A 25 -3.42 0.17 1.06
CA LEU A 25 -2.43 1.23 0.90
C LEU A 25 -2.03 1.79 2.26
N ALA A 26 -3.00 2.25 3.06
CA ALA A 26 -2.74 2.81 4.39
C ALA A 26 -2.03 1.82 5.31
N ALA A 27 -2.51 0.57 5.38
CA ALA A 27 -1.92 -0.49 6.18
C ALA A 27 -0.48 -0.80 5.74
N SER A 28 -0.22 -0.85 4.42
CA SER A 28 1.11 -1.12 3.88
C SER A 28 2.11 -0.02 4.23
N LEU A 29 1.70 1.24 4.17
CA LEU A 29 2.55 2.38 4.51
C LEU A 29 2.90 2.42 5.99
N VAL A 30 1.88 2.26 6.86
CA VAL A 30 2.08 2.20 8.31
C VAL A 30 3.00 1.03 8.66
N TRP A 31 2.81 -0.11 8.02
CA TRP A 31 3.66 -1.29 8.21
C TRP A 31 5.12 -1.04 7.78
N VAL A 32 5.36 -0.48 6.59
CA VAL A 32 6.71 -0.13 6.10
C VAL A 32 7.41 0.83 7.07
N TYR A 33 6.70 1.85 7.55
CA TYR A 33 7.25 2.81 8.50
C TYR A 33 7.67 2.16 9.82
N LEU A 34 6.75 1.39 10.43
CA LEU A 34 7.01 0.73 11.71
C LEU A 34 8.12 -0.33 11.60
N ASP A 35 8.14 -1.10 10.51
CA ASP A 35 9.19 -2.11 10.27
C ASP A 35 10.55 -1.45 10.06
N ALA A 36 10.61 -0.34 9.30
CA ALA A 36 11.86 0.38 9.06
C ALA A 36 12.41 1.02 10.35
N GLN A 37 11.52 1.59 11.17
CA GLN A 37 11.89 2.19 12.45
C GLN A 37 12.41 1.13 13.44
N LYS A 38 11.78 -0.06 13.51
CA LYS A 38 12.27 -1.19 14.32
C LYS A 38 13.65 -1.68 13.89
N ARG A 39 13.98 -1.54 12.61
CA ARG A 39 15.27 -1.95 12.04
C ARG A 39 16.35 -0.86 12.11
N GLY A 40 16.06 0.28 12.76
CA GLY A 40 16.99 1.41 12.88
C GLY A 40 17.29 2.11 11.55
N LYS A 41 16.47 1.89 10.52
CA LYS A 41 16.58 2.54 9.22
C LYS A 41 15.71 3.79 9.18
N THR A 42 16.01 4.71 8.25
CA THR A 42 15.22 5.93 8.02
C THR A 42 13.81 5.60 7.52
N GLY A 43 12.88 5.32 8.45
CA GLY A 43 11.52 4.89 8.14
C GLY A 43 10.71 5.92 7.36
N CYS A 44 11.02 7.20 7.52
CA CYS A 44 10.38 8.28 6.77
C CYS A 44 10.73 8.22 5.27
N LEU A 45 11.98 7.86 4.93
CA LEU A 45 12.43 7.75 3.54
C LEU A 45 11.74 6.57 2.83
N TRP A 46 11.68 5.42 3.50
CA TRP A 46 11.01 4.23 2.98
C TRP A 46 9.50 4.40 2.85
N LEU A 47 8.86 5.12 3.79
CA LEU A 47 7.46 5.50 3.68
C LEU A 47 7.22 6.38 2.44
N LEU A 48 8.06 7.39 2.20
CA LEU A 48 7.93 8.28 1.04
C LEU A 48 8.07 7.51 -0.28
N ILE A 49 9.07 6.63 -0.38
CA ILE A 49 9.28 5.76 -1.55
C ILE A 49 8.06 4.84 -1.75
N ALA A 50 7.62 4.15 -0.70
CA ALA A 50 6.47 3.25 -0.74
C ALA A 50 5.17 3.97 -1.10
N PHE A 51 5.00 5.23 -0.69
CA PHE A 51 3.84 6.06 -1.02
C PHE A 51 3.78 6.43 -2.50
N PHE A 52 4.89 6.90 -3.08
CA PHE A 52 4.92 7.32 -4.48
C PHE A 52 4.96 6.16 -5.48
N THR A 53 5.52 5.02 -5.08
CA THR A 53 5.72 3.87 -5.99
C THR A 53 4.85 2.68 -5.64
N TRP A 54 3.81 2.84 -4.82
CA TRP A 54 2.87 1.75 -4.53
C TRP A 54 2.32 1.14 -5.83
N PRO A 55 2.28 -0.20 -5.98
CA PRO A 55 2.66 -1.24 -5.02
C PRO A 55 4.14 -1.63 -5.07
N PHE A 56 4.87 -1.26 -6.12
CA PHE A 56 6.27 -1.62 -6.34
C PHE A 56 7.21 -1.15 -5.22
N GLY A 57 6.95 0.01 -4.62
CA GLY A 57 7.74 0.53 -3.50
C GLY A 57 7.70 -0.34 -2.25
N VAL A 58 6.56 -0.96 -1.97
CA VAL A 58 6.41 -1.93 -0.87
C VAL A 58 7.20 -3.20 -1.18
N VAL A 59 7.16 -3.67 -2.43
CA VAL A 59 7.95 -4.83 -2.87
C VAL A 59 9.45 -4.54 -2.79
N ALA A 60 9.88 -3.37 -3.25
CA ALA A 60 11.28 -2.93 -3.15
C ALA A 60 11.74 -2.84 -1.69
N TYR A 61 10.91 -2.30 -0.80
CA TYR A 61 11.16 -2.29 0.64
C TYR A 61 11.35 -3.72 1.17
N LEU A 62 10.44 -4.65 0.84
CA LEU A 62 10.53 -6.05 1.27
C LEU A 62 11.83 -6.73 0.85
N VAL A 63 12.32 -6.46 -0.36
CA VAL A 63 13.57 -7.03 -0.88
C VAL A 63 14.80 -6.38 -0.21
N LEU A 64 14.74 -5.08 0.08
CA LEU A 64 15.86 -4.32 0.63
C LEU A 64 15.87 -4.25 2.18
N ARG A 65 14.81 -4.69 2.86
CA ARG A 65 14.68 -4.62 4.32
C ARG A 65 15.74 -5.41 5.06
N ASP A 66 16.21 -6.52 4.50
CA ASP A 66 17.21 -7.43 5.11
C ASP A 66 18.63 -7.16 4.62
N LYS A 67 18.81 -6.34 3.58
CA LYS A 67 20.13 -5.87 3.19
C LYS A 67 20.56 -4.74 4.12
N THR A 68 21.82 -4.73 4.54
CA THR A 68 22.49 -3.61 5.23
C THR A 68 22.70 -2.45 4.25
N VAL A 69 21.61 -1.94 3.68
CA VAL A 69 21.62 -0.64 2.99
C VAL A 69 21.49 0.41 4.09
N GLN A 70 22.63 0.97 4.51
CA GLN A 70 22.65 2.20 5.28
C GLN A 70 22.42 3.33 4.27
N LEU A 71 21.18 3.80 4.19
CA LEU A 71 20.79 5.01 3.44
C LEU A 71 20.89 6.22 4.35
#